data_AF-A0A7G7MIC1-F1
#
_entry.id   AF-A0A7G7MIC1-F1
#
_cell.length_a   1.000
_cell.length_b   1.000
_cell.length_c   1.000
_cell.angle_alpha   90.00
_cell.angle_beta   90.00
_cell.angle_gamma   90.00
#
_symmetry.space_group_name_H-M   'P 1'
#
loop_
_entity.id
_entity.type
_entity.pdbx_description
1 polymer ?
#
loop_
_entity_poly.entity_id
_entity_poly.type
_entity_poly.pdbx_seq_one_letter_code
_entity_poly.pdbx_strand_id
1 'polypeptide(L)'
;MRAIRRRPRPRSCPIDLAPTSIWDPIRLGIDENACSVDITLIYRNILLAGEPGAGKSGGLNRITAHAALATDCRLWLMDGKRVELGLWRRAAERFVGPDLAEAIDALGELQAEMDRRYDQLDTDGVRQIERQDWTDAIMLVIDELAYYSATAGDKKQRDQFSLLLRDIVARGRAAGIIAVAATQRPSHDIIPVSLRDLFGYRLAFRCTTETSSDIILGHGWHARGYDASTIDPEDRGVGWLLAEGGIPRRMRCTWLTDADIAAVVTAVTS
;
A
#
# COMPACT_ATOMS: atom_id res chain seq x y z
N MET A 1 37.30 7.85 23.66
CA MET A 1 35.86 7.61 23.89
C MET A 1 35.05 8.61 23.06
N ARG A 2 34.50 8.21 21.90
CA ARG A 2 33.59 9.07 21.12
C ARG A 2 32.18 8.94 21.71
N ALA A 3 31.63 10.07 22.15
CA ALA A 3 30.28 10.15 22.67
C ALA A 3 29.27 9.69 21.61
N ILE A 4 28.46 8.68 21.96
CA ILE A 4 27.31 8.24 21.17
C ILE A 4 26.29 9.39 21.21
N ARG A 5 26.31 10.25 20.18
CA ARG A 5 25.22 11.20 19.94
C ARG A 5 23.96 10.40 19.63
N ARG A 6 23.05 10.27 20.60
CA ARG A 6 21.68 9.81 20.33
C ARG A 6 21.06 10.78 19.32
N ARG A 7 20.89 10.33 18.07
CA ARG A 7 20.24 11.10 17.00
C ARG A 7 18.71 11.09 17.20
N PRO A 8 18.00 12.12 16.72
CA PRO A 8 16.60 12.32 17.04
C PRO A 8 15.75 11.17 16.49
N ARG A 9 14.75 10.74 17.28
CA ARG A 9 13.69 9.86 16.78
C ARG A 9 13.06 10.51 15.53
N PRO A 10 12.59 9.72 14.54
CA PRO A 10 11.83 10.27 13.42
C PRO A 10 10.74 11.20 13.97
N ARG A 11 10.71 12.45 13.49
CA ARG A 11 9.74 13.44 13.96
C ARG A 11 8.34 12.93 13.62
N SER A 12 7.50 12.73 14.63
CA SER A 12 6.07 12.52 14.41
C SER A 12 5.53 13.75 13.69
N CYS A 13 4.85 13.54 12.56
CA CYS A 13 4.06 14.58 11.94
C CYS A 13 2.65 14.42 12.49
N PRO A 14 2.12 15.39 13.25
CA PRO A 14 0.73 15.37 13.69
C PRO A 14 -0.16 15.07 12.49
N ILE A 15 -1.08 14.13 12.65
CA ILE A 15 -2.07 13.88 11.61
C ILE A 15 -3.12 14.98 11.66
N ASP A 16 -3.44 15.54 10.50
CA ASP A 16 -4.62 16.38 10.35
C ASP A 16 -5.84 15.46 10.34
N LEU A 17 -6.76 15.69 11.26
CA LEU A 17 -8.00 14.91 11.39
C LEU A 17 -9.14 15.51 10.58
N ALA A 18 -8.90 16.60 9.85
CA ALA A 18 -9.88 17.14 8.92
C ALA A 18 -10.30 16.06 7.90
N PRO A 19 -11.60 15.96 7.58
CA PRO A 19 -12.07 15.10 6.50
C PRO A 19 -11.29 15.38 5.22
N THR A 20 -10.87 14.31 4.54
CA THR A 20 -10.15 14.40 3.28
C THR A 20 -10.95 13.74 2.17
N SER A 21 -10.36 13.65 0.99
CA SER A 21 -10.92 12.95 -0.16
C SER A 21 -9.83 12.12 -0.80
N ILE A 22 -10.17 10.91 -1.23
CA ILE A 22 -9.22 9.97 -1.85
C ILE A 22 -8.63 10.48 -3.16
N TRP A 23 -9.28 11.48 -3.75
CA TRP A 23 -8.90 12.17 -4.97
C TRP A 23 -7.80 13.20 -4.73
N ASP A 24 -7.63 13.66 -3.49
CA ASP A 24 -6.62 14.64 -3.13
C ASP A 24 -5.26 13.95 -2.87
N PRO A 25 -4.14 14.62 -3.15
CA PRO A 25 -2.82 14.06 -2.90
C PRO A 25 -2.58 13.80 -1.41
N ILE A 26 -1.95 12.66 -1.09
CA ILE A 26 -1.47 12.35 0.25
C ILE A 26 -0.02 12.78 0.39
N ARG A 27 0.35 13.28 1.56
CA ARG A 27 1.76 13.39 1.94
C ARG A 27 2.28 12.07 2.48
N LEU A 28 3.06 11.37 1.67
CA LEU A 28 3.66 10.10 2.08
C LEU A 28 4.94 10.33 2.90
N GLY A 29 5.74 11.34 2.55
CA GLY A 29 7.03 11.57 3.18
C GLY A 29 7.71 12.87 2.79
N ILE A 30 9.01 12.91 3.03
CA ILE A 30 9.92 13.98 2.60
C ILE A 30 11.11 13.41 1.85
N ASP A 31 11.63 14.13 0.87
CA ASP A 31 12.83 13.73 0.14
C ASP A 31 14.12 14.20 0.84
N GLU A 32 15.26 13.98 0.19
CA GLU A 32 16.57 14.40 0.68
C GLU A 32 16.79 15.92 0.76
N ASN A 33 15.96 16.70 0.05
CA ASN A 33 15.97 18.16 0.05
C ASN A 33 14.96 18.74 1.06
N ALA A 34 14.33 17.88 1.88
CA ALA A 34 13.23 18.23 2.77
C ALA A 34 11.97 18.76 2.04
N CYS A 35 11.82 18.47 0.75
CA CYS A 35 10.59 18.72 0.01
C CYS A 35 9.56 17.63 0.32
N SER A 36 8.27 17.97 0.27
CA SER A 36 7.21 16.98 0.44
C SER A 36 7.18 16.01 -0.73
N VAL A 37 6.98 14.73 -0.41
CA VAL A 37 6.70 13.69 -1.40
C VAL A 37 5.22 13.36 -1.29
N ASP A 38 4.45 14.01 -2.16
CA ASP A 38 3.02 13.86 -2.23
C ASP A 38 2.64 12.95 -3.41
N ILE A 39 1.70 12.03 -3.21
CA ILE A 39 1.22 11.10 -4.25
C ILE A 39 -0.31 11.09 -4.31
N THR A 40 -0.86 10.96 -5.49
CA THR A 40 -2.30 10.76 -5.70
C THR A 40 -2.58 9.25 -5.76
N LEU A 41 -3.42 8.76 -4.84
CA LEU A 41 -3.73 7.33 -4.72
C LEU A 41 -4.78 6.87 -5.74
N ILE A 42 -5.76 7.73 -6.03
CA ILE A 42 -6.78 7.39 -7.02
C ILE A 42 -6.12 7.04 -8.36
N TYR A 43 -6.60 5.98 -8.99
CA TYR A 43 -6.07 5.34 -10.20
C TYR A 43 -4.68 4.69 -10.12
N ARG A 44 -4.08 4.57 -8.93
CA ARG A 44 -2.70 4.07 -8.77
C ARG A 44 -2.58 3.06 -7.63
N ASN A 45 -2.42 1.81 -8.01
CA ASN A 45 -2.06 0.75 -7.06
C ASN A 45 -0.62 0.96 -6.57
N ILE A 46 -0.36 0.60 -5.31
CA ILE A 46 0.95 0.73 -4.68
C ILE A 46 1.46 -0.59 -4.09
N LEU A 47 2.74 -0.87 -4.31
CA LEU A 47 3.48 -1.97 -3.69
C LEU A 47 4.52 -1.42 -2.71
N LEU A 48 4.48 -1.86 -1.45
CA LEU A 48 5.44 -1.52 -0.41
C LEU A 48 6.23 -2.77 0.01
N ALA A 49 7.54 -2.80 -0.19
CA ALA A 49 8.32 -4.00 0.10
C ALA A 49 9.69 -3.69 0.69
N GLY A 50 10.29 -4.67 1.38
CA GLY A 50 11.59 -4.55 2.04
C GLY A 50 11.70 -5.53 3.22
N GLU A 51 12.74 -5.48 4.03
CA GLU A 51 12.90 -6.38 5.17
C GLU A 51 12.11 -5.95 6.43
N PRO A 52 11.91 -6.82 7.44
CA PRO A 52 11.29 -6.46 8.70
C PRO A 52 12.00 -5.26 9.38
N GLY A 53 11.23 -4.34 9.97
CA GLY A 53 11.79 -3.16 10.65
C GLY A 53 12.33 -2.04 9.75
N ALA A 54 12.24 -2.18 8.41
CA ALA A 54 12.70 -1.16 7.46
C ALA A 54 11.82 0.10 7.40
N GLY A 55 10.59 0.06 7.95
CA GLY A 55 9.66 1.20 8.01
C GLY A 55 8.45 1.12 7.07
N LYS A 56 8.19 -0.04 6.44
CA LYS A 56 6.99 -0.31 5.64
C LYS A 56 5.70 0.08 6.35
N SER A 57 5.56 -0.33 7.61
CA SER A 57 4.37 -0.10 8.43
C SER A 57 4.02 1.39 8.53
N GLY A 58 5.03 2.28 8.56
CA GLY A 58 4.80 3.73 8.56
C GLY A 58 4.15 4.22 7.27
N GLY A 59 4.63 3.75 6.11
CA GLY A 59 4.02 4.06 4.82
C GLY A 59 2.61 3.48 4.68
N LEU A 60 2.44 2.21 5.08
CA LEU A 60 1.15 1.52 5.05
C LEU A 60 0.11 2.26 5.90
N ASN A 61 0.44 2.53 7.18
CA ASN A 61 -0.44 3.25 8.09
C ASN A 61 -0.76 4.67 7.61
N ARG A 62 0.19 5.37 6.98
CA ARG A 62 -0.07 6.71 6.43
C ARG A 62 -1.10 6.67 5.30
N ILE A 63 -0.99 5.67 4.41
CA ILE A 63 -1.94 5.46 3.32
C ILE A 63 -3.32 5.07 3.88
N THR A 64 -3.36 4.12 4.80
CA THR A 64 -4.61 3.68 5.46
C THR A 64 -5.29 4.81 6.20
N ALA A 65 -4.53 5.67 6.90
CA ALA A 65 -5.09 6.81 7.62
C ALA A 65 -5.77 7.82 6.69
N HIS A 66 -5.15 8.11 5.54
CA HIS A 66 -5.75 9.01 4.56
C HIS A 66 -7.06 8.43 4.00
N ALA A 67 -7.05 7.15 3.63
CA ALA A 67 -8.25 6.49 3.14
C ALA A 67 -9.34 6.35 4.21
N ALA A 68 -8.98 6.22 5.49
CA ALA A 68 -9.94 6.23 6.59
C ALA A 68 -10.61 7.60 6.77
N LEU A 69 -9.84 8.68 6.63
CA LEU A 69 -10.34 10.06 6.72
C LEU A 69 -11.04 10.54 5.44
N ALA A 70 -10.91 9.80 4.34
CA ALA A 70 -11.52 10.16 3.07
C ALA A 70 -13.01 9.84 3.09
N THR A 71 -13.86 10.86 2.94
CA THR A 71 -15.32 10.70 3.02
C THR A 71 -15.92 9.98 1.81
N ASP A 72 -15.14 9.82 0.74
CA ASP A 72 -15.47 9.20 -0.54
C ASP A 72 -14.67 7.91 -0.78
N CYS A 73 -14.29 7.23 0.31
CA CYS A 73 -13.52 6.00 0.27
C CYS A 73 -14.02 4.96 1.27
N ARG A 74 -14.19 3.72 0.80
CA ARG A 74 -14.52 2.54 1.60
C ARG A 74 -13.26 1.70 1.82
N LEU A 75 -13.00 1.32 3.07
CA LEU A 75 -11.77 0.62 3.45
C LEU A 75 -11.97 -0.90 3.54
N TRP A 76 -11.14 -1.64 2.80
CA TRP A 76 -11.06 -3.10 2.82
C TRP A 76 -9.65 -3.51 3.25
N LEU A 77 -9.53 -4.21 4.37
CA LEU A 77 -8.24 -4.52 4.99
C LEU A 77 -8.02 -6.03 5.08
N MET A 78 -6.81 -6.47 4.75
CA MET A 78 -6.34 -7.86 4.91
C MET A 78 -5.08 -7.87 5.76
N ASP A 79 -5.18 -8.43 6.97
CA ASP A 79 -4.13 -8.48 7.99
C ASP A 79 -3.65 -9.91 8.23
N GLY A 80 -2.69 -10.35 7.41
CA GLY A 80 -2.11 -11.69 7.48
C GLY A 80 -1.24 -11.89 8.72
N LYS A 81 -0.74 -10.80 9.34
CA LYS A 81 0.13 -10.88 10.53
C LYS A 81 -0.59 -10.60 11.85
N ARG A 82 -1.78 -9.99 11.83
CA ARG A 82 -2.49 -9.49 13.03
C ARG A 82 -1.71 -8.43 13.80
N VAL A 83 -0.84 -7.67 13.14
CA VAL A 83 0.04 -6.70 13.81
C VAL A 83 -0.24 -5.28 13.36
N GLU A 84 -0.34 -5.06 12.06
CA GLU A 84 -0.30 -3.70 11.50
C GLU A 84 -1.71 -3.13 11.31
N LEU A 85 -2.61 -3.88 10.67
CA LEU A 85 -3.93 -3.36 10.29
C LEU A 85 -5.01 -3.55 11.37
N GLY A 86 -4.74 -4.35 12.41
CA GLY A 86 -5.68 -4.60 13.50
C GLY A 86 -6.20 -3.34 14.20
N LEU A 87 -5.38 -2.29 14.30
CA LEU A 87 -5.79 -1.00 14.89
C LEU A 87 -6.86 -0.29 14.06
N TRP A 88 -6.89 -0.53 12.75
CA TRP A 88 -7.82 0.08 11.80
C TRP A 88 -9.12 -0.69 11.64
N ARG A 89 -9.27 -1.85 12.29
CA ARG A 89 -10.43 -2.77 12.12
C ARG A 89 -11.78 -2.06 12.21
N ARG A 90 -11.94 -1.11 13.14
CA ARG A 90 -13.21 -0.40 13.33
C ARG A 90 -13.54 0.59 12.22
N ALA A 91 -12.54 1.08 11.49
CA ALA A 91 -12.71 1.99 10.36
C ALA A 91 -12.88 1.23 9.03
N ALA A 92 -12.72 -0.09 9.01
CA ALA A 92 -12.84 -0.90 7.81
C ALA A 92 -14.29 -1.36 7.59
N GLU A 93 -14.77 -1.24 6.35
CA GLU A 93 -16.01 -1.86 5.89
C GLU A 93 -15.87 -3.38 5.84
N ARG A 94 -14.72 -3.86 5.36
CA ARG A 94 -14.36 -5.28 5.37
C ARG A 94 -12.99 -5.46 6.00
N PHE A 95 -12.89 -6.33 7.01
CA PHE A 95 -11.62 -6.74 7.61
C PHE A 95 -11.46 -8.26 7.50
N VAL A 96 -10.35 -8.70 6.92
CA VAL A 96 -9.97 -10.10 6.77
C VAL A 96 -8.72 -10.36 7.61
N GLY A 97 -8.78 -11.38 8.46
CA GLY A 97 -7.64 -11.79 9.29
C GLY A 97 -6.68 -12.74 8.56
N PRO A 98 -5.92 -13.56 9.29
CA PRO A 98 -5.09 -14.62 8.70
C PRO A 98 -5.95 -15.83 8.31
N ASP A 99 -6.82 -15.63 7.31
CA ASP A 99 -7.67 -16.66 6.72
C ASP A 99 -7.66 -16.48 5.19
N LEU A 100 -7.12 -17.47 4.47
CA LEU A 100 -7.01 -17.41 3.02
C LEU A 100 -8.36 -17.62 2.32
N ALA A 101 -9.25 -18.43 2.88
CA ALA A 101 -10.57 -18.63 2.29
C ALA A 101 -11.37 -17.32 2.37
N GLU A 102 -11.36 -16.67 3.54
CA GLU A 102 -12.01 -15.37 3.71
C GLU A 102 -11.40 -14.29 2.80
N ALA A 103 -10.08 -14.31 2.59
CA ALA A 103 -9.42 -13.38 1.67
C ALA A 103 -9.83 -13.62 0.21
N ILE A 104 -9.97 -14.87 -0.21
CA ILE A 104 -10.47 -15.23 -1.54
C ILE A 104 -11.91 -14.76 -1.72
N ASP A 105 -12.77 -14.99 -0.73
CA ASP A 105 -14.17 -14.57 -0.77
C ASP A 105 -14.27 -13.04 -0.88
N ALA A 106 -13.51 -12.30 -0.06
CA ALA A 106 -13.45 -10.84 -0.13
C ALA A 106 -12.94 -10.32 -1.49
N LEU A 107 -11.92 -10.95 -2.08
CA LEU A 107 -11.48 -10.57 -3.43
C LEU A 107 -12.52 -10.89 -4.50
N GLY A 108 -13.29 -11.98 -4.34
CA GLY A 108 -14.41 -12.32 -5.21
C GLY A 108 -15.54 -11.29 -5.14
N GLU A 109 -15.87 -10.81 -3.93
CA GLU A 109 -16.83 -9.71 -3.72
C GLU A 109 -16.36 -8.42 -4.42
N LEU A 110 -15.07 -8.06 -4.27
CA LEU A 110 -14.50 -6.91 -4.97
C LEU A 110 -14.50 -7.07 -6.49
N GLN A 111 -14.27 -8.28 -7.00
CA GLN A 111 -14.34 -8.56 -8.43
C GLN A 111 -15.77 -8.39 -8.96
N ALA A 112 -16.77 -8.90 -8.25
CA ALA A 112 -18.17 -8.73 -8.62
C ALA A 112 -18.59 -7.25 -8.59
N GLU A 113 -18.14 -6.49 -7.59
CA GLU A 113 -18.37 -5.04 -7.53
C GLU A 113 -17.65 -4.29 -8.65
N MET A 114 -16.43 -4.70 -9.01
CA MET A 114 -15.69 -4.18 -10.15
C MET A 114 -16.46 -4.40 -11.46
N ASP A 115 -16.96 -5.62 -11.70
CA ASP A 115 -17.73 -5.95 -12.89
C ASP A 115 -19.01 -5.12 -12.97
N ARG A 116 -19.77 -5.03 -11.86
CA ARG A 116 -20.98 -4.20 -11.78
C ARG A 116 -20.70 -2.73 -12.09
N ARG A 117 -19.58 -2.19 -11.61
CA ARG A 117 -19.17 -0.80 -11.91
C ARG A 117 -18.82 -0.64 -13.39
N TYR A 118 -18.16 -1.63 -14.01
CA TYR A 118 -17.87 -1.59 -15.44
C TYR A 118 -19.13 -1.62 -16.31
N ASP A 119 -20.13 -2.43 -15.95
CA ASP A 119 -21.42 -2.46 -16.66
C ASP A 119 -22.12 -1.09 -16.61
N GLN A 120 -22.03 -0.41 -15.48
CA GLN A 120 -22.55 0.95 -15.33
C GLN A 120 -21.76 1.96 -16.16
N LEU A 121 -20.42 1.90 -16.13
CA LEU A 121 -19.56 2.78 -16.93
C LEU A 121 -19.84 2.64 -18.43
N ASP A 122 -20.05 1.40 -18.90
CA ASP A 122 -20.42 1.12 -20.31
C ASP A 122 -21.79 1.69 -20.66
N THR A 123 -22.78 1.50 -19.77
CA THR A 123 -24.13 2.07 -19.91
C THR A 123 -24.10 3.60 -20.03
N ASP A 124 -23.27 4.25 -19.22
CA ASP A 124 -23.13 5.70 -19.17
C ASP A 124 -22.18 6.25 -20.26
N GLY A 125 -21.48 5.37 -20.99
CA GLY A 125 -20.53 5.75 -22.04
C GLY A 125 -19.25 6.41 -21.53
N VAL A 126 -18.91 6.20 -20.24
CA VAL A 126 -17.71 6.74 -19.59
C VAL A 126 -16.67 5.64 -19.36
N ARG A 127 -15.40 6.03 -19.20
CA ARG A 127 -14.28 5.06 -19.18
C ARG A 127 -13.79 4.70 -17.78
N GLN A 128 -14.12 5.51 -16.79
CA GLN A 128 -13.64 5.37 -15.42
C GLN A 128 -14.54 6.16 -14.48
N ILE A 129 -14.55 5.76 -13.21
CA ILE A 129 -15.16 6.52 -12.12
C ILE A 129 -14.36 7.80 -11.87
N GLU A 130 -15.06 8.89 -11.57
CA GLU A 130 -14.57 10.23 -11.23
C GLU A 130 -15.13 10.71 -9.87
N ARG A 131 -14.60 11.84 -9.35
CA ARG A 131 -14.84 12.35 -7.98
C ARG A 131 -16.31 12.57 -7.58
N GLN A 132 -17.18 12.77 -8.54
CA GLN A 132 -18.59 13.12 -8.30
C GLN A 132 -19.55 12.04 -8.81
N ASP A 133 -19.02 10.86 -9.09
CA ASP A 133 -19.84 9.75 -9.54
C ASP A 133 -20.66 9.13 -8.40
N TRP A 134 -21.54 8.22 -8.79
CA TRP A 134 -22.53 7.58 -7.95
C TRP A 134 -21.97 6.63 -6.88
N THR A 135 -20.66 6.42 -6.81
CA THR A 135 -20.05 5.48 -5.88
C THR A 135 -18.69 5.93 -5.36
N ASP A 136 -18.44 5.60 -4.10
CA ASP A 136 -17.16 5.85 -3.44
C ASP A 136 -16.06 4.95 -3.99
N ALA A 137 -14.82 5.40 -3.90
CA ALA A 137 -13.67 4.54 -4.16
C ALA A 137 -13.62 3.40 -3.12
N ILE A 138 -12.98 2.30 -3.49
CA ILE A 138 -12.65 1.24 -2.54
C ILE A 138 -11.13 1.13 -2.47
N MET A 139 -10.57 1.19 -1.27
CA MET A 139 -9.16 0.90 -1.05
C MET A 139 -8.99 -0.46 -0.38
N LEU A 140 -8.39 -1.39 -1.13
CA LEU A 140 -7.94 -2.68 -0.64
C LEU A 140 -6.50 -2.56 -0.11
N VAL A 141 -6.30 -2.79 1.18
CA VAL A 141 -4.97 -2.77 1.82
C VAL A 141 -4.61 -4.16 2.33
N ILE A 142 -3.46 -4.68 1.89
CA ILE A 142 -2.93 -5.98 2.27
C ILE A 142 -1.58 -5.77 2.96
N ASP A 143 -1.48 -6.10 4.25
CA ASP A 143 -0.27 -5.84 5.06
C ASP A 143 0.93 -6.75 4.70
N GLU A 144 0.63 -8.00 4.35
CA GLU A 144 1.61 -9.03 4.04
C GLU A 144 1.07 -9.96 2.95
N LEU A 145 1.33 -9.58 1.70
CA LEU A 145 0.97 -10.35 0.52
C LEU A 145 1.47 -11.79 0.60
N ALA A 146 2.68 -12.01 1.12
CA ALA A 146 3.28 -13.35 1.20
C ALA A 146 2.52 -14.31 2.11
N TYR A 147 1.73 -13.80 3.06
CA TYR A 147 0.88 -14.64 3.88
C TYR A 147 -0.16 -15.35 3.00
N TYR A 148 -0.92 -14.58 2.22
CA TYR A 148 -2.01 -15.10 1.39
C TYR A 148 -1.55 -15.77 0.09
N SER A 149 -0.45 -15.31 -0.51
CA SER A 149 0.02 -15.86 -1.81
C SER A 149 0.96 -17.05 -1.67
N ALA A 150 1.61 -17.25 -0.51
CA ALA A 150 2.63 -18.30 -0.37
C ALA A 150 2.59 -19.10 0.93
N THR A 151 2.01 -18.58 2.02
CA THR A 151 2.13 -19.22 3.34
C THR A 151 0.86 -19.96 3.75
N ALA A 152 -0.30 -19.33 3.59
CA ALA A 152 -1.58 -19.85 4.04
C ALA A 152 -2.22 -20.79 3.02
N GLY A 153 -3.05 -21.72 3.51
CA GLY A 153 -3.86 -22.64 2.72
C GLY A 153 -3.09 -23.55 1.75
N ASP A 154 -3.84 -24.20 0.87
CA ASP A 154 -3.26 -25.09 -0.13
C ASP A 154 -2.79 -24.33 -1.39
N LYS A 155 -2.19 -25.05 -2.34
CA LYS A 155 -1.72 -24.44 -3.60
C LYS A 155 -2.88 -23.86 -4.43
N LYS A 156 -4.01 -24.55 -4.50
CA LYS A 156 -5.15 -24.13 -5.31
C LYS A 156 -5.75 -22.82 -4.79
N GLN A 157 -5.88 -22.69 -3.48
CA GLN A 157 -6.33 -21.46 -2.83
C GLN A 157 -5.35 -20.30 -3.09
N ARG A 158 -4.04 -20.53 -2.94
CA ARG A 158 -3.01 -19.50 -3.22
C ARG A 158 -3.01 -19.04 -4.68
N ASP A 159 -3.18 -19.99 -5.61
CA ASP A 159 -3.28 -19.68 -7.04
C ASP A 159 -4.56 -18.88 -7.34
N GLN A 160 -5.69 -19.22 -6.72
CA GLN A 160 -6.96 -18.48 -6.84
C GLN A 160 -6.85 -17.05 -6.27
N PHE A 161 -6.29 -16.90 -5.06
CA PHE A 161 -6.03 -15.59 -4.47
C PHE A 161 -5.16 -14.72 -5.38
N SER A 162 -4.07 -15.28 -5.90
CA SER A 162 -3.14 -14.57 -6.78
C SER A 162 -3.80 -14.15 -8.09
N LEU A 163 -4.71 -14.97 -8.63
CA LEU A 163 -5.47 -14.66 -9.84
C LEU A 163 -6.46 -13.52 -9.61
N LEU A 164 -7.24 -13.57 -8.53
CA LEU A 164 -8.21 -12.52 -8.18
C LEU A 164 -7.50 -11.20 -7.89
N LEU A 165 -6.44 -11.22 -7.06
CA LEU A 165 -5.67 -10.02 -6.77
C LEU A 165 -5.10 -9.40 -8.04
N ARG A 166 -4.53 -10.22 -8.94
CA ARG A 166 -4.00 -9.72 -10.21
C ARG A 166 -5.07 -9.03 -11.04
N ASP A 167 -6.29 -9.56 -11.10
CA ASP A 167 -7.40 -8.94 -11.83
C ASP A 167 -7.79 -7.57 -11.23
N ILE A 168 -7.91 -7.50 -9.90
CA ILE A 168 -8.16 -6.25 -9.18
C ILE A 168 -7.06 -5.21 -9.46
N VAL A 169 -5.78 -5.59 -9.39
CA VAL A 169 -4.67 -4.65 -9.69
C VAL A 169 -4.68 -4.24 -11.17
N ALA A 170 -5.02 -5.15 -12.09
CA ALA A 170 -4.99 -4.88 -13.52
C ALA A 170 -6.11 -3.93 -13.97
N ARG A 171 -7.34 -4.17 -13.49
CA ARG A 171 -8.56 -3.51 -13.97
C ARG A 171 -9.17 -2.54 -12.95
N GLY A 172 -9.03 -2.79 -11.65
CA GLY A 172 -9.76 -2.08 -10.59
C GLY A 172 -9.64 -0.56 -10.62
N ARG A 173 -8.51 -0.01 -11.09
CA ARG A 173 -8.27 1.44 -11.10
C ARG A 173 -9.40 2.25 -11.76
N ALA A 174 -9.91 1.81 -12.90
CA ALA A 174 -10.94 2.55 -13.64
C ALA A 174 -12.31 2.40 -12.96
N ALA A 175 -12.55 1.27 -12.29
CA ALA A 175 -13.70 1.04 -11.44
C ALA A 175 -13.54 1.66 -10.03
N GLY A 176 -12.57 2.55 -9.80
CA GLY A 176 -12.37 3.20 -8.50
C GLY A 176 -11.94 2.24 -7.38
N ILE A 177 -11.36 1.09 -7.71
CA ILE A 177 -10.84 0.11 -6.74
C ILE A 177 -9.32 0.17 -6.78
N ILE A 178 -8.70 0.56 -5.66
CA ILE A 178 -7.26 0.79 -5.53
C ILE A 178 -6.65 -0.21 -4.56
N ALA A 179 -5.62 -0.92 -5.00
CA ALA A 179 -4.90 -1.90 -4.22
C ALA A 179 -3.58 -1.35 -3.66
N VAL A 180 -3.39 -1.53 -2.36
CA VAL A 180 -2.19 -1.24 -1.59
C VAL A 180 -1.69 -2.59 -1.07
N ALA A 181 -0.59 -3.10 -1.62
CA ALA A 181 -0.01 -4.37 -1.17
C ALA A 181 1.33 -4.12 -0.48
N ALA A 182 1.54 -4.74 0.67
CA ALA A 182 2.81 -4.72 1.37
C ALA A 182 3.37 -6.13 1.53
N THR A 183 4.69 -6.27 1.57
CA THR A 183 5.33 -7.54 1.93
C THR A 183 6.71 -7.36 2.55
N GLN A 184 7.05 -8.25 3.49
CA GLN A 184 8.40 -8.34 4.06
C GLN A 184 9.32 -9.31 3.28
N ARG A 185 8.78 -10.00 2.27
CA ARG A 185 9.49 -11.02 1.48
C ARG A 185 9.49 -10.63 0.00
N PRO A 186 10.40 -9.74 -0.43
CA PRO A 186 10.55 -9.38 -1.83
C PRO A 186 11.21 -10.53 -2.61
N SER A 187 10.40 -11.49 -3.06
CA SER A 187 10.80 -12.63 -3.90
C SER A 187 9.83 -12.84 -5.06
N HIS A 188 10.30 -13.44 -6.16
CA HIS A 188 9.52 -13.59 -7.40
C HIS A 188 8.28 -14.49 -7.27
N ASP A 189 8.27 -15.41 -6.31
CA ASP A 189 7.12 -16.24 -5.96
C ASP A 189 6.01 -15.43 -5.26
N ILE A 190 6.36 -14.37 -4.54
CA ILE A 190 5.40 -13.47 -3.87
C ILE A 190 4.96 -12.34 -4.82
N ILE A 191 5.93 -11.74 -5.51
CA ILE A 191 5.72 -10.61 -6.41
C ILE A 191 6.22 -11.03 -7.80
N PRO A 192 5.43 -11.80 -8.55
CA PRO A 192 5.77 -12.10 -9.93
C PRO A 192 5.83 -10.81 -10.75
N VAL A 193 6.70 -10.78 -11.75
CA VAL A 193 6.90 -9.60 -12.63
C VAL A 193 5.57 -9.10 -13.21
N SER A 194 4.70 -10.03 -13.61
CA SER A 194 3.38 -9.74 -14.16
C SER A 194 2.42 -9.04 -13.19
N LEU A 195 2.65 -9.16 -11.87
CA LEU A 195 1.90 -8.46 -10.84
C LEU A 195 2.61 -7.15 -10.47
N ARG A 196 3.94 -7.20 -10.27
CA ARG A 196 4.78 -6.03 -9.96
C ARG A 196 4.53 -4.86 -10.91
N ASP A 197 4.53 -5.15 -12.21
CA ASP A 197 4.47 -4.11 -13.25
C ASP A 197 3.07 -3.49 -13.38
N LEU A 198 2.05 -4.04 -12.71
CA LEU A 198 0.71 -3.45 -12.60
C LEU A 198 0.63 -2.41 -11.47
N PHE A 199 1.59 -2.37 -10.55
CA PHE A 199 1.66 -1.36 -9.51
C PHE A 199 2.28 -0.06 -10.06
N GLY A 200 1.45 0.97 -10.17
CA GLY A 200 1.85 2.30 -10.61
C GLY A 200 2.82 2.97 -9.64
N TYR A 201 2.74 2.66 -8.35
CA TYR A 201 3.74 3.07 -7.36
C TYR A 201 4.44 1.86 -6.75
N ARG A 202 5.76 1.94 -6.64
CA ARG A 202 6.57 0.88 -6.03
C ARG A 202 7.54 1.53 -5.05
N LEU A 203 7.37 1.21 -3.77
CA LEU A 203 8.16 1.76 -2.67
C LEU A 203 9.03 0.65 -2.08
N ALA A 204 10.32 0.68 -2.42
CA ALA A 204 11.31 -0.23 -1.90
C ALA A 204 11.98 0.37 -0.66
N PHE A 205 11.61 -0.13 0.51
CA PHE A 205 12.36 0.08 1.74
C PHE A 205 13.59 -0.81 1.76
N ARG A 206 14.46 -0.61 2.78
CA ARG A 206 15.68 -1.38 2.98
C ARG A 206 15.47 -2.88 2.69
N CYS A 207 16.33 -3.43 1.84
CA CYS A 207 16.35 -4.82 1.42
C CYS A 207 17.64 -5.51 1.85
N THR A 208 17.64 -6.84 1.89
CA THR A 208 18.84 -7.62 2.23
C THR A 208 19.82 -7.75 1.07
N THR A 209 19.35 -7.64 -0.17
CA THR A 209 20.14 -7.83 -1.40
C THR A 209 19.70 -6.87 -2.52
N GLU A 210 20.60 -6.62 -3.47
CA GLU A 210 20.32 -5.89 -4.71
C GLU A 210 19.20 -6.54 -5.52
N THR A 211 19.17 -7.88 -5.58
CA THR A 211 18.11 -8.64 -6.26
C THR A 211 16.75 -8.37 -5.64
N SER A 212 16.67 -8.37 -4.30
CA SER A 212 15.43 -8.01 -3.60
C SER A 212 14.98 -6.58 -3.89
N SER A 213 15.92 -5.63 -4.05
CA SER A 213 15.60 -4.26 -4.46
C SER A 213 14.97 -4.24 -5.87
N ASP A 214 15.59 -4.91 -6.84
CA ASP A 214 15.10 -4.97 -8.22
C ASP A 214 13.79 -5.78 -8.38
N ILE A 215 13.52 -6.74 -7.50
CA ILE A 215 12.21 -7.41 -7.44
C ILE A 215 11.10 -6.40 -7.13
N ILE A 216 11.39 -5.34 -6.38
CA ILE A 216 10.41 -4.30 -6.04
C ILE A 216 10.43 -3.21 -7.11
N LEU A 217 11.58 -2.58 -7.37
CA LEU A 217 11.70 -1.41 -8.25
C LEU A 217 11.60 -1.77 -9.73
N GLY A 218 11.82 -3.02 -10.11
CA GLY A 218 12.00 -3.41 -11.51
C GLY A 218 13.47 -3.71 -11.82
N HIS A 219 13.68 -4.51 -12.85
CA HIS A 219 15.00 -4.97 -13.24
C HIS A 219 15.91 -3.82 -13.67
N GLY A 220 17.14 -3.78 -13.16
CA GLY A 220 18.22 -2.90 -13.59
C GLY A 220 18.29 -1.56 -12.86
N TRP A 221 17.46 -1.33 -11.84
CA TRP A 221 17.52 -0.09 -11.06
C TRP A 221 18.74 -0.05 -10.13
N HIS A 222 19.10 -1.17 -9.51
CA HIS A 222 20.33 -1.30 -8.74
C HIS A 222 21.56 -0.85 -9.57
N ALA A 223 21.71 -1.38 -10.79
CA ALA A 223 22.84 -1.05 -11.67
C ALA A 223 22.89 0.45 -12.08
N ARG A 224 21.76 1.16 -11.93
CA ARG A 224 21.63 2.61 -12.18
C ARG A 224 21.78 3.44 -10.91
N GLY A 225 22.14 2.82 -9.78
CA GLY A 225 22.37 3.47 -8.49
C GLY A 225 21.13 3.59 -7.59
N TYR A 226 19.99 3.02 -7.99
CA TYR A 226 18.75 3.03 -7.22
C TYR A 226 18.56 1.69 -6.51
N ASP A 227 19.24 1.53 -5.38
CA ASP A 227 19.28 0.28 -4.64
C ASP A 227 18.79 0.45 -3.20
N ALA A 228 17.76 -0.31 -2.83
CA ALA A 228 17.25 -0.34 -1.48
C ALA A 228 18.14 -1.16 -0.53
N SER A 229 19.02 -2.02 -1.04
CA SER A 229 19.97 -2.78 -0.23
C SER A 229 21.06 -1.90 0.40
N THR A 230 21.32 -0.73 -0.18
CA THR A 230 22.30 0.23 0.32
C THR A 230 21.74 1.20 1.37
N ILE A 231 20.45 1.08 1.73
CA ILE A 231 19.84 1.92 2.76
C ILE A 231 20.38 1.50 4.13
N ASP A 232 20.87 2.47 4.90
CA ASP A 232 21.43 2.22 6.23
C ASP A 232 20.37 1.59 7.17
N PRO A 233 20.70 0.56 7.96
CA PRO A 233 19.80 -0.02 8.95
C PRO A 233 19.21 0.96 9.97
N GLU A 234 19.92 2.04 10.28
CA GLU A 234 19.45 3.11 11.18
C GLU A 234 18.46 4.06 10.48
N ASP A 235 18.44 4.10 9.15
CA ASP A 235 17.57 4.95 8.32
C ASP A 235 16.17 4.36 8.16
N ARG A 236 15.51 4.04 9.28
CA ARG A 236 14.13 3.53 9.26
C ARG A 236 13.17 4.49 8.57
N GLY A 237 12.28 3.92 7.75
CA GLY A 237 11.30 4.65 6.95
C GLY A 237 11.87 5.25 5.67
N VAL A 238 13.18 5.15 5.41
CA VAL A 238 13.75 5.52 4.12
C VAL A 238 13.47 4.44 3.08
N GLY A 239 13.11 4.86 1.89
CA GLY A 239 12.89 4.00 0.74
C GLY A 239 13.07 4.73 -0.59
N TRP A 240 13.13 3.95 -1.65
CA TRP A 240 13.07 4.41 -3.03
C TRP A 240 11.65 4.30 -3.54
N LEU A 241 11.02 5.44 -3.83
CA LEU A 241 9.72 5.50 -4.48
C LEU A 241 9.91 5.60 -5.99
N LEU A 242 9.60 4.53 -6.69
CA LEU A 242 9.37 4.57 -8.12
C LEU A 242 7.91 4.97 -8.38
N ALA A 243 7.75 6.15 -8.97
CA ALA A 243 6.46 6.64 -9.44
C ALA A 243 6.33 6.40 -10.93
N GLU A 244 5.48 5.44 -11.28
CA GLU A 244 5.20 5.00 -12.64
C GLU A 244 6.48 4.60 -13.39
N GLY A 245 6.55 4.83 -14.70
CA GLY A 245 7.75 4.64 -15.52
C GLY A 245 8.83 5.71 -15.31
N GLY A 246 8.74 6.48 -14.21
CA GLY A 246 9.70 7.51 -13.86
C GLY A 246 11.02 6.95 -13.32
N ILE A 247 11.74 7.79 -12.57
CA ILE A 247 13.01 7.45 -11.92
C ILE A 247 12.75 7.32 -10.42
N PRO A 248 13.29 6.29 -9.73
CA PRO A 248 13.12 6.15 -8.29
C PRO A 248 13.65 7.38 -7.55
N ARG A 249 12.87 7.88 -6.60
CA ARG A 249 13.24 9.01 -5.74
C ARG A 249 13.44 8.53 -4.32
N ARG A 250 14.51 8.96 -3.67
CA ARG A 250 14.76 8.63 -2.27
C ARG A 250 13.85 9.49 -1.40
N MET A 251 13.16 8.85 -0.47
CA MET A 251 12.28 9.54 0.47
C MET A 251 12.28 8.87 1.84
N ARG A 252 11.88 9.61 2.86
CA ARG A 252 11.57 9.10 4.19
C ARG A 252 10.07 9.21 4.44
N CYS A 253 9.42 8.08 4.67
CA CYS A 253 8.02 8.04 5.06
C CYS A 253 7.80 8.76 6.39
N THR A 254 6.68 9.47 6.46
CA THR A 254 6.17 9.94 7.74
C THR A 254 5.66 8.76 8.58
N TRP A 255 5.67 8.93 9.89
CA TRP A 255 5.25 7.92 10.86
C TRP A 255 4.01 8.38 11.62
N LEU A 256 3.10 7.45 11.88
CA LEU A 256 1.94 7.62 12.78
C LEU A 256 2.16 6.78 14.02
N THR A 257 1.95 7.36 15.18
CA THR A 257 1.92 6.63 16.45
C THR A 257 0.59 5.90 16.61
N ASP A 258 0.55 4.88 17.47
CA ASP A 258 -0.71 4.17 17.79
C ASP A 258 -1.78 5.13 18.33
N ALA A 259 -1.37 6.20 19.02
CA ALA A 259 -2.26 7.26 19.48
C ALA A 259 -2.84 8.09 18.33
N ASP A 260 -2.03 8.40 17.30
CA ASP A 260 -2.51 9.07 16.08
C ASP A 260 -3.51 8.17 15.34
N ILE A 261 -3.22 6.87 15.22
CA ILE A 261 -4.12 5.89 14.59
C ILE A 261 -5.44 5.82 15.37
N ALA A 262 -5.38 5.69 16.69
CA ALA A 262 -6.57 5.67 17.54
C ALA A 262 -7.41 6.94 17.38
N ALA A 263 -6.78 8.12 17.30
CA ALA A 263 -7.48 9.38 17.08
C ALA A 263 -8.22 9.42 15.74
N VAL A 264 -7.59 8.94 14.66
CA VAL A 264 -8.25 8.81 13.35
C VAL A 264 -9.44 7.86 13.44
N VAL A 265 -9.23 6.66 14.00
CA VAL A 265 -10.29 5.65 14.11
C VAL A 265 -11.47 6.18 14.93
N THR A 266 -11.22 6.89 16.03
CA THR A 266 -12.29 7.55 16.79
C THR A 266 -13.01 8.60 15.95
N ALA A 267 -12.29 9.44 15.21
CA ALA A 267 -12.91 10.49 14.41
C ALA A 267 -13.86 9.95 13.32
N VAL A 268 -13.54 8.80 12.72
CA VAL A 268 -14.29 8.24 11.58
C VAL A 268 -15.34 7.19 11.97
N THR A 269 -15.40 6.81 13.25
CA THR A 269 -16.35 5.81 13.77
C THR A 269 -17.31 6.35 14.83
N SER A 270 -17.26 7.67 15.08
CA SER A 270 -18.15 8.37 16.01
C SER A 270 -19.47 8.77 15.38
#